data_AF-A0AA97J314-F1
#
_entry.id   AF-A0AA97J314-F1
#
_cell.length_a   1.000
_cell.length_b   1.000
_cell.length_c   1.000
_cell.angle_alpha   90.00
_cell.angle_beta   90.00
_cell.angle_gamma   90.00
#
_symmetry.space_group_name_H-M   'P 1'
#
loop_
_entity.id
_entity.type
_entity.pdbx_description
1 polymer ?
#
loop_
_entity_poly.entity_id
_entity_poly.type
_entity_poly.pdbx_seq_one_letter_code
_entity_poly.pdbx_strand_id
1 'polypeptide(L)'
;MNASSKHPLGHKNVTGYDILAYSWWRFMNDSAAPPHWLVQFPMVKATVRAMDTVTDFMKKTYNIKITQFILTGISMSGWAAWLTAAVDSRVAGIIPIGMDLLNFTENFHHQFRAYCGWSYMLRPFYEMNITQELDNPRFRLLASHVDPMEYNERYTNISKHIVIASGDEFLPSDSSRYYFSQLEGEKNLLIIPNDDYRFKSLIKFNPVLVFYSSIINNFRRPFVSWQRTMTNTVEIIYFYASPDPNRIFSYHADTVGGTRQDFRMKIAAGNSSQDNPVKWIKTDVERVRSSHYKKEFKIPAKGWRAFFIQAIFPKERTPYFVVLTSDIHIIPDNFPCPDCSGDGCHGTLV
;
A
#
# COMPACT_ATOMS: atom_id res chain seq x y z
N MET A 1 -12.39 -34.21 -24.06
CA MET A 1 -11.24 -33.34 -24.35
C MET A 1 -11.65 -32.37 -25.46
N ASN A 2 -11.94 -31.12 -25.10
CA ASN A 2 -11.90 -29.93 -25.98
C ASN A 2 -12.46 -28.73 -25.20
N ALA A 3 -11.65 -28.21 -24.29
CA ALA A 3 -11.72 -26.82 -23.88
C ALA A 3 -10.34 -26.25 -24.19
N SER A 4 -10.30 -25.32 -25.14
CA SER A 4 -9.09 -24.69 -25.62
C SER A 4 -8.26 -24.16 -24.45
N SER A 5 -7.08 -24.73 -24.23
CA SER A 5 -6.03 -24.18 -23.37
C SER A 5 -5.39 -22.95 -24.04
N LYS A 6 -6.21 -21.99 -24.45
CA LYS A 6 -5.77 -20.64 -24.81
C LYS A 6 -5.63 -19.86 -23.50
N HIS A 7 -4.53 -19.14 -23.36
CA HIS A 7 -4.38 -18.15 -22.29
C HIS A 7 -5.64 -17.28 -22.24
N PRO A 8 -6.31 -17.10 -21.07
CA PRO A 8 -7.65 -16.50 -21.00
C PRO A 8 -7.74 -15.14 -21.70
N LEU A 9 -6.65 -14.38 -21.67
CA LEU A 9 -6.59 -13.02 -22.19
C LEU A 9 -6.21 -12.90 -23.67
N GLY A 10 -5.62 -13.93 -24.29
CA GLY A 10 -5.13 -13.81 -25.68
C GLY A 10 -4.15 -12.64 -25.94
N HIS A 11 -3.55 -12.07 -24.89
CA HIS A 11 -2.66 -10.91 -24.97
C HIS A 11 -1.38 -11.25 -25.74
N LYS A 12 -0.99 -10.36 -26.67
CA LYS A 12 0.29 -10.48 -27.40
C LYS A 12 1.50 -10.15 -26.53
N ASN A 13 1.33 -9.27 -25.54
CA ASN A 13 2.36 -8.85 -24.59
C ASN A 13 1.88 -9.12 -23.16
N VAL A 14 2.37 -10.21 -22.56
CA VAL A 14 2.05 -10.58 -21.18
C VAL A 14 2.95 -9.80 -20.22
N THR A 15 2.35 -9.04 -19.30
CA THR A 15 3.04 -8.31 -18.23
C THR A 15 3.08 -9.12 -16.94
N GLY A 16 3.84 -8.64 -15.94
CA GLY A 16 3.83 -9.26 -14.61
C GLY A 16 2.45 -9.26 -13.93
N TYR A 17 1.62 -8.24 -14.19
CA TYR A 17 0.25 -8.18 -13.66
C TYR A 17 -0.69 -9.17 -14.36
N ASP A 18 -0.48 -9.45 -15.65
CA ASP A 18 -1.20 -10.53 -16.35
C ASP A 18 -0.88 -11.90 -15.74
N ILE A 19 0.38 -12.15 -15.40
CA ILE A 19 0.80 -13.39 -14.73
C ILE A 19 0.16 -13.50 -13.34
N LEU A 20 0.16 -12.41 -12.57
CA LEU A 20 -0.47 -12.35 -11.25
C LEU A 20 -1.98 -12.63 -11.34
N ALA A 21 -2.71 -11.91 -12.19
CA ALA A 21 -4.13 -12.15 -12.40
C ALA A 21 -4.41 -13.58 -12.88
N TYR A 22 -3.61 -14.11 -13.81
CA TYR A 22 -3.77 -15.48 -14.30
C TYR A 22 -3.57 -16.50 -13.18
N SER A 23 -2.57 -16.30 -12.32
CA SER A 23 -2.31 -17.18 -11.19
C SER A 23 -3.50 -17.25 -10.23
N TRP A 24 -4.16 -16.12 -10.00
CA TRP A 24 -5.33 -15.99 -9.15
C TRP A 24 -6.56 -16.65 -9.79
N TRP A 25 -6.86 -16.29 -11.04
CA TRP A 25 -7.94 -16.88 -11.82
C TRP A 25 -7.81 -18.41 -11.87
N ARG A 26 -6.61 -18.92 -12.14
CA ARG A 26 -6.36 -20.37 -12.18
C ARG A 26 -6.60 -21.01 -10.82
N PHE A 27 -6.05 -20.44 -9.76
CA PHE A 27 -6.27 -20.97 -8.41
C PHE A 27 -7.77 -20.96 -8.06
N MET A 28 -8.51 -19.92 -8.41
CA MET A 28 -9.93 -19.83 -8.11
C MET A 28 -10.78 -20.84 -8.90
N ASN A 29 -10.49 -21.03 -10.19
CA ASN A 29 -11.30 -21.84 -11.11
C ASN A 29 -10.91 -23.32 -11.20
N ASP A 30 -9.74 -23.70 -10.69
CA ASP A 30 -9.33 -25.09 -10.58
C ASP A 30 -9.27 -25.49 -9.10
N SER A 31 -10.30 -26.21 -8.64
CA SER A 31 -10.37 -26.68 -7.25
C SER A 31 -9.19 -27.59 -6.85
N ALA A 32 -8.55 -28.26 -7.82
CA ALA A 32 -7.38 -29.10 -7.60
C ALA A 32 -6.06 -28.30 -7.65
N ALA A 33 -6.08 -27.01 -8.02
CA ALA A 33 -4.89 -26.19 -8.06
C ALA A 33 -4.31 -25.98 -6.65
N PRO A 34 -3.08 -26.45 -6.39
CA PRO A 34 -2.42 -26.19 -5.11
C PRO A 34 -2.04 -24.70 -4.95
N PRO A 35 -1.87 -24.20 -3.71
CA PRO A 35 -1.53 -22.79 -3.45
C PRO A 35 -0.27 -22.29 -4.14
N HIS A 36 0.68 -23.18 -4.49
CA HIS A 36 1.89 -22.80 -5.21
C HIS A 36 1.66 -22.33 -6.66
N TRP A 37 0.43 -22.43 -7.18
CA TRP A 37 0.04 -21.75 -8.41
C TRP A 37 0.00 -20.23 -8.27
N LEU A 38 -0.29 -19.71 -7.07
CA LEU A 38 -0.26 -18.27 -6.79
C LEU A 38 1.18 -17.79 -6.91
N VAL A 39 1.45 -16.83 -7.81
CA VAL A 39 2.81 -16.41 -8.17
C VAL A 39 3.60 -15.84 -6.98
N GLN A 40 2.90 -15.38 -5.94
CA GLN A 40 3.49 -14.96 -4.68
C GLN A 40 4.34 -16.06 -4.01
N PHE A 41 3.94 -17.33 -4.12
CA PHE A 41 4.68 -18.44 -3.50
C PHE A 41 6.09 -18.62 -4.11
N PRO A 42 6.26 -18.76 -5.43
CA PRO A 42 7.60 -18.81 -6.01
C PRO A 42 8.38 -17.51 -5.79
N MET A 43 7.73 -16.34 -5.73
CA MET A 43 8.41 -15.09 -5.38
C MET A 43 9.03 -15.15 -3.98
N VAL A 44 8.27 -15.57 -2.95
CA VAL A 44 8.75 -15.73 -1.58
C VAL A 44 9.88 -16.76 -1.51
N LYS A 45 9.71 -17.93 -2.15
CA LYS A 45 10.75 -18.96 -2.19
C LYS A 45 12.04 -18.44 -2.84
N ALA A 46 11.93 -17.66 -3.91
CA ALA A 46 13.08 -17.03 -4.55
C ALA A 46 13.78 -16.03 -3.62
N THR A 47 13.03 -15.21 -2.88
CA THR A 47 13.60 -14.28 -1.89
C THR A 47 14.33 -15.03 -0.77
N VAL A 48 13.74 -16.10 -0.22
CA VAL A 48 14.41 -16.96 0.79
C VAL A 48 15.70 -17.56 0.23
N ARG A 49 15.67 -18.09 -0.99
CA ARG A 49 16.89 -18.64 -1.62
C ARG A 49 17.95 -17.58 -1.91
N ALA A 50 17.56 -16.36 -2.27
CA ALA A 50 18.50 -15.25 -2.41
C ALA A 50 19.20 -14.93 -1.07
N MET A 51 18.45 -14.90 0.05
CA MET A 51 19.04 -14.73 1.38
C MET A 51 19.97 -15.88 1.77
N ASP A 52 19.62 -17.13 1.44
CA ASP A 52 20.49 -18.29 1.63
C ASP A 52 21.81 -18.13 0.86
N THR A 53 21.72 -17.81 -0.42
CA THR A 53 22.88 -17.61 -1.29
C THR A 53 23.78 -16.49 -0.79
N VAL A 54 23.21 -15.34 -0.40
CA VAL A 54 23.98 -14.23 0.17
C VAL A 54 24.66 -14.63 1.47
N THR A 55 23.95 -15.34 2.36
CA THR A 55 24.51 -15.82 3.63
C THR A 55 25.68 -16.78 3.40
N ASP A 56 25.50 -17.76 2.52
CA ASP A 56 26.51 -18.77 2.20
C ASP A 56 27.75 -18.14 1.53
N PHE A 57 27.54 -17.29 0.53
CA PHE A 57 28.61 -16.61 -0.19
C PHE A 57 29.44 -15.72 0.74
N MET A 58 28.78 -14.90 1.57
CA MET A 58 29.49 -13.99 2.48
C MET A 58 30.29 -14.75 3.55
N LYS A 59 29.76 -15.89 4.00
CA LYS A 59 30.45 -16.75 4.96
C LYS A 59 31.66 -17.45 4.33
N LYS A 60 31.53 -18.01 3.13
CA LYS A 60 32.60 -18.76 2.46
C LYS A 60 33.71 -17.86 1.93
N THR A 61 33.35 -16.75 1.30
CA THR A 61 34.30 -15.88 0.60
C THR A 61 34.96 -14.87 1.53
N TYR A 62 34.21 -14.33 2.51
CA TYR A 62 34.68 -13.23 3.35
C TYR A 62 34.69 -13.56 4.85
N ASN A 63 34.29 -14.77 5.25
CA ASN A 63 34.11 -15.17 6.65
C ASN A 63 33.13 -14.25 7.44
N ILE A 64 32.24 -13.54 6.74
CA ILE A 64 31.23 -12.65 7.34
C ILE A 64 29.95 -13.45 7.59
N LYS A 65 29.45 -13.43 8.83
CA LYS A 65 28.19 -14.05 9.21
C LYS A 65 27.06 -13.03 9.11
N ILE A 66 26.18 -13.19 8.13
CA ILE A 66 24.92 -12.43 8.06
C ILE A 66 23.88 -13.13 8.93
N THR A 67 23.26 -12.39 9.84
CA THR A 67 22.25 -12.90 10.78
C THR A 67 20.86 -12.32 10.56
N GLN A 68 20.77 -11.16 9.91
CA GLN A 68 19.51 -10.45 9.71
C GLN A 68 19.47 -9.80 8.32
N PHE A 69 18.25 -9.66 7.80
CA PHE A 69 17.94 -9.01 6.54
C PHE A 69 16.86 -7.94 6.75
N ILE A 70 16.94 -6.89 5.93
CA ILE A 70 15.86 -5.94 5.73
C ILE A 70 15.42 -6.09 4.28
N LEU A 71 14.13 -6.31 4.05
CA LEU A 71 13.59 -6.53 2.71
C LEU A 71 12.87 -5.28 2.22
N THR A 72 13.03 -4.96 0.94
CA THR A 72 12.31 -3.86 0.28
C THR A 72 11.92 -4.27 -1.13
N GLY A 73 10.86 -3.68 -1.64
CA GLY A 73 10.45 -3.83 -3.02
C GLY A 73 9.29 -2.91 -3.36
N ILE A 74 9.16 -2.60 -4.66
CA ILE A 74 8.05 -1.81 -5.19
C ILE A 74 6.97 -2.74 -5.73
N SER A 75 5.71 -2.46 -5.43
CA SER A 75 4.53 -3.21 -5.90
C SER A 75 4.66 -4.71 -5.59
N MET A 76 4.63 -5.58 -6.60
CA MET A 76 4.76 -7.04 -6.44
C MET A 76 6.00 -7.46 -5.62
N SER A 77 7.14 -6.78 -5.74
CA SER A 77 8.32 -7.10 -4.93
C SER A 77 8.16 -6.65 -3.47
N GLY A 78 7.35 -5.61 -3.21
CA GLY A 78 6.94 -5.22 -1.86
C GLY A 78 6.01 -6.27 -1.23
N TRP A 79 5.20 -6.92 -2.05
CA TRP A 79 4.35 -8.04 -1.63
C TRP A 79 5.19 -9.26 -1.24
N ALA A 80 6.22 -9.58 -2.04
CA ALA A 80 7.19 -10.61 -1.67
C ALA A 80 7.90 -10.29 -0.35
N ALA A 81 8.23 -9.02 -0.07
CA ALA A 81 8.84 -8.61 1.20
C ALA A 81 7.92 -8.90 2.39
N TRP A 82 6.63 -8.54 2.30
CA TRP A 82 5.62 -8.86 3.33
C TRP A 82 5.52 -10.36 3.61
N LEU A 83 5.33 -11.17 2.56
CA LEU A 83 5.12 -12.60 2.73
C LEU A 83 6.40 -13.34 3.14
N THR A 84 7.58 -12.89 2.68
CA THR A 84 8.85 -13.45 3.13
C THR A 84 9.09 -13.18 4.61
N ALA A 85 8.77 -11.97 5.08
CA ALA A 85 8.87 -11.62 6.49
C ALA A 85 7.98 -12.51 7.39
N ALA A 86 6.85 -13.01 6.87
CA ALA A 86 5.95 -13.89 7.60
C ALA A 86 6.49 -15.33 7.78
N VAL A 87 7.52 -15.72 7.03
CA VAL A 87 7.99 -17.12 6.98
C VAL A 87 9.48 -17.29 7.27
N ASP A 88 10.26 -16.21 7.30
CA ASP A 88 11.71 -16.27 7.53
C ASP A 88 12.14 -15.36 8.69
N SER A 89 12.57 -15.99 9.78
CA SER A 89 12.96 -15.31 11.03
C SER A 89 14.23 -14.46 10.91
N ARG A 90 14.97 -14.54 9.79
CA ARG A 90 16.12 -13.67 9.55
C ARG A 90 15.67 -12.26 9.15
N VAL A 91 14.42 -12.05 8.78
CA VAL A 91 13.92 -10.72 8.40
C VAL A 91 13.66 -9.88 9.65
N ALA A 92 14.45 -8.83 9.86
CA ALA A 92 14.34 -7.91 10.99
C ALA A 92 13.45 -6.69 10.67
N GLY A 93 13.24 -6.39 9.38
CA GLY A 93 12.37 -5.30 8.98
C GLY A 93 12.02 -5.32 7.49
N ILE A 94 10.97 -4.60 7.13
CA ILE A 94 10.50 -4.49 5.75
C ILE A 94 10.18 -3.05 5.36
N ILE A 95 10.38 -2.75 4.08
CA ILE A 95 10.08 -1.46 3.45
C ILE A 95 9.27 -1.73 2.17
N PRO A 96 7.99 -2.12 2.28
CA PRO A 96 7.10 -2.28 1.14
C PRO A 96 6.76 -0.91 0.55
N ILE A 97 6.96 -0.74 -0.74
CA ILE A 97 6.73 0.52 -1.46
C ILE A 97 5.60 0.29 -2.48
N GLY A 98 4.54 1.08 -2.44
CA GLY A 98 3.38 0.91 -3.34
C GLY A 98 2.74 -0.47 -3.24
N MET A 99 2.82 -1.08 -2.06
CA MET A 99 2.16 -2.34 -1.73
C MET A 99 1.53 -2.23 -0.35
N ASP A 100 0.47 -1.44 -0.30
CA ASP A 100 -0.42 -1.26 0.85
C ASP A 100 -1.79 -1.91 0.67
N LEU A 101 -1.93 -2.81 -0.30
CA LEU A 101 -3.09 -3.69 -0.41
C LEU A 101 -2.96 -4.81 0.61
N LEU A 102 -3.51 -4.60 1.80
CA LEU A 102 -3.65 -5.56 2.89
C LEU A 102 -5.14 -5.64 3.24
N ASN A 103 -5.63 -6.74 3.81
CA ASN A 103 -7.09 -6.91 4.01
C ASN A 103 -7.85 -6.77 2.68
N PHE A 104 -7.57 -7.70 1.75
CA PHE A 104 -7.86 -7.55 0.32
C PHE A 104 -9.32 -7.35 0.02
N THR A 105 -10.19 -8.19 0.60
CA THR A 105 -11.63 -8.12 0.35
C THR A 105 -12.15 -6.73 0.68
N GLU A 106 -11.88 -6.24 1.89
CA GLU A 106 -12.29 -4.89 2.31
C GLU A 106 -11.71 -3.79 1.41
N ASN A 107 -10.42 -3.87 1.06
CA ASN A 107 -9.80 -2.85 0.22
C ASN A 107 -10.28 -2.88 -1.25
N PHE A 108 -10.64 -4.04 -1.80
CA PHE A 108 -11.23 -4.12 -3.14
C PHE A 108 -12.67 -3.59 -3.13
N HIS A 109 -13.50 -3.96 -2.15
CA HIS A 109 -14.83 -3.37 -1.98
C HIS A 109 -14.75 -1.85 -1.79
N HIS A 110 -13.80 -1.37 -0.99
CA HIS A 110 -13.52 0.06 -0.83
C HIS A 110 -13.17 0.74 -2.16
N GLN A 111 -12.30 0.14 -2.96
CA GLN A 111 -11.97 0.70 -4.28
C GLN A 111 -13.20 0.81 -5.17
N PHE A 112 -14.04 -0.22 -5.20
CA PHE A 112 -15.29 -0.18 -5.96
C PHE A 112 -16.19 0.96 -5.50
N ARG A 113 -16.43 1.10 -4.20
CA ARG A 113 -17.28 2.16 -3.64
C ARG A 113 -16.72 3.55 -3.91
N ALA A 114 -15.41 3.75 -3.77
CA ALA A 114 -14.73 5.02 -3.99
C ALA A 114 -14.78 5.46 -5.45
N TYR A 115 -14.62 4.51 -6.39
CA TYR A 115 -14.50 4.80 -7.81
C TYR A 115 -15.76 4.48 -8.61
N CYS A 116 -16.79 3.88 -8.03
CA CYS A 116 -17.92 3.24 -8.74
C CYS A 116 -17.46 2.38 -9.93
N GLY A 117 -16.44 1.56 -9.70
CA GLY A 117 -15.70 0.85 -10.72
C GLY A 117 -14.31 0.49 -10.22
N TRP A 118 -13.43 0.14 -11.14
CA TRP A 118 -12.10 -0.36 -10.84
C TRP A 118 -11.05 0.55 -11.44
N SER A 119 -9.90 0.65 -10.79
CA SER A 119 -8.77 1.29 -11.44
C SER A 119 -8.46 0.61 -12.78
N TYR A 120 -8.19 1.41 -13.82
CA TYR A 120 -7.69 0.89 -15.09
C TYR A 120 -6.42 0.04 -14.96
N MET A 121 -5.66 0.18 -13.87
CA MET A 121 -4.48 -0.65 -13.57
C MET A 121 -4.86 -2.10 -13.20
N LEU A 122 -6.11 -2.35 -12.78
CA LEU A 122 -6.64 -3.69 -12.50
C LEU A 122 -7.20 -4.39 -13.74
N ARG A 123 -6.99 -3.86 -14.95
CA ARG A 123 -7.47 -4.44 -16.21
C ARG A 123 -7.23 -5.96 -16.32
N PRO A 124 -6.05 -6.53 -16.00
CA PRO A 124 -5.84 -7.97 -16.10
C PRO A 124 -6.75 -8.79 -15.16
N PHE A 125 -7.11 -8.25 -13.99
CA PHE A 125 -8.02 -8.90 -13.05
C PHE A 125 -9.48 -8.76 -13.50
N TYR A 126 -9.83 -7.57 -14.00
CA TYR A 126 -11.15 -7.26 -14.55
C TYR A 126 -11.49 -8.16 -15.73
N GLU A 127 -10.59 -8.31 -16.70
CA GLU A 127 -10.81 -9.12 -17.91
C GLU A 127 -10.92 -10.63 -17.61
N MET A 128 -10.42 -11.07 -16.45
CA MET A 128 -10.57 -12.44 -15.95
C MET A 128 -11.75 -12.61 -14.99
N ASN A 129 -12.60 -11.59 -14.82
CA ASN A 129 -13.74 -11.57 -13.91
C ASN A 129 -13.37 -11.78 -12.42
N ILE A 130 -12.12 -11.59 -12.01
CA ILE A 130 -11.71 -11.77 -10.61
C ILE A 130 -12.42 -10.76 -9.70
N THR A 131 -12.69 -9.56 -10.22
CA THR A 131 -13.40 -8.50 -9.48
C THR A 131 -14.84 -8.87 -9.12
N GLN A 132 -15.47 -9.82 -9.82
CA GLN A 132 -16.83 -10.30 -9.51
C GLN A 132 -16.86 -11.36 -8.42
N GLU A 133 -15.68 -11.87 -8.04
CA GLU A 133 -15.54 -13.06 -7.21
C GLU A 133 -14.98 -12.74 -5.82
N LEU A 134 -14.97 -11.47 -5.41
CA LEU A 134 -14.36 -11.01 -4.15
C LEU A 134 -14.97 -11.70 -2.91
N ASP A 135 -16.27 -11.99 -2.95
CA ASP A 135 -17.02 -12.66 -1.88
C ASP A 135 -16.97 -14.20 -1.96
N ASN A 136 -16.40 -14.73 -3.05
CA ASN A 136 -16.37 -16.17 -3.31
C ASN A 136 -15.51 -16.89 -2.23
N PRO A 137 -15.95 -18.04 -1.70
CA PRO A 137 -15.11 -18.85 -0.79
C PRO A 137 -13.71 -19.16 -1.34
N ARG A 138 -13.54 -19.32 -2.67
CA ARG A 138 -12.23 -19.51 -3.31
C ARG A 138 -11.38 -18.25 -3.28
N PHE A 139 -11.97 -17.06 -3.39
CA PHE A 139 -11.22 -15.81 -3.21
C PHE A 139 -10.78 -15.63 -1.76
N ARG A 140 -11.64 -15.96 -0.78
CA ARG A 140 -11.26 -15.99 0.63
C ARG A 140 -10.12 -16.98 0.91
N LEU A 141 -10.18 -18.18 0.33
CA LEU A 141 -9.09 -19.15 0.42
C LEU A 141 -7.80 -18.63 -0.24
N LEU A 142 -7.90 -17.96 -1.38
CA LEU A 142 -6.77 -17.29 -2.01
C LEU A 142 -6.17 -16.24 -1.08
N ALA A 143 -6.99 -15.33 -0.53
CA ALA A 143 -6.55 -14.30 0.40
C ALA A 143 -5.85 -14.90 1.63
N SER A 144 -6.38 -16.00 2.19
CA SER A 144 -5.76 -16.73 3.32
C SER A 144 -4.32 -17.20 3.08
N HIS A 145 -3.87 -17.22 1.82
CA HIS A 145 -2.53 -17.64 1.43
C HIS A 145 -1.60 -16.48 1.04
N VAL A 146 -2.14 -15.33 0.64
CA VAL A 146 -1.33 -14.26 0.04
C VAL A 146 -1.62 -12.87 0.58
N ASP A 147 -2.64 -12.67 1.41
CA ASP A 147 -2.86 -11.42 2.11
C ASP A 147 -1.90 -11.32 3.32
N PRO A 148 -1.05 -10.28 3.40
CA PRO A 148 -0.18 -10.11 4.56
C PRO A 148 -0.92 -10.04 5.89
N MET A 149 -2.18 -9.57 5.92
CA MET A 149 -2.95 -9.48 7.17
C MET A 149 -3.22 -10.83 7.82
N GLU A 150 -3.24 -11.91 7.05
CA GLU A 150 -3.39 -13.29 7.54
C GLU A 150 -2.19 -13.76 8.36
N TYR A 151 -1.09 -13.01 8.31
CA TYR A 151 0.14 -13.29 9.03
C TYR A 151 0.50 -12.22 10.07
N ASN A 152 -0.47 -11.37 10.47
CA ASN A 152 -0.20 -10.19 11.30
C ASN A 152 0.57 -10.51 12.59
N GLU A 153 0.19 -11.58 13.28
CA GLU A 153 0.85 -12.10 14.50
C GLU A 153 2.33 -12.49 14.28
N ARG A 154 2.72 -12.77 13.04
CA ARG A 154 4.11 -13.13 12.71
C ARG A 154 4.99 -11.91 12.53
N TYR A 155 4.37 -10.73 12.46
CA TYR A 155 5.10 -9.50 12.26
C TYR A 155 5.38 -8.74 13.55
N THR A 156 5.00 -9.23 14.73
CA THR A 156 5.17 -8.52 16.01
C THR A 156 6.60 -8.01 16.23
N ASN A 157 7.59 -8.81 15.83
CA ASN A 157 9.02 -8.51 16.01
C ASN A 157 9.70 -7.96 14.75
N ILE A 158 8.93 -7.56 13.74
CA ILE A 158 9.44 -7.07 12.45
C ILE A 158 9.04 -5.61 12.30
N SER A 159 10.03 -4.70 12.22
CA SER A 159 9.74 -3.29 12.00
C SER A 159 9.31 -3.04 10.55
N LYS A 160 8.25 -2.27 10.33
CA LYS A 160 7.68 -2.00 9.00
C LYS A 160 7.77 -0.51 8.69
N HIS A 161 8.29 -0.16 7.52
CA HIS A 161 8.22 1.20 6.99
C HIS A 161 7.49 1.19 5.65
N ILE A 162 6.19 1.40 5.70
CA ILE A 162 5.28 1.34 4.55
C ILE A 162 5.38 2.67 3.81
N VAL A 163 5.64 2.62 2.51
CA VAL A 163 5.78 3.80 1.66
C VAL A 163 4.70 3.78 0.59
N ILE A 164 3.87 4.81 0.53
CA ILE A 164 2.78 4.93 -0.44
C ILE A 164 2.82 6.28 -1.16
N ALA A 165 2.22 6.33 -2.33
CA ALA A 165 2.09 7.54 -3.12
C ALA A 165 0.66 8.08 -2.99
N SER A 166 0.51 9.40 -2.79
CA SER A 166 -0.81 9.98 -2.54
C SER A 166 -1.74 9.96 -3.76
N GLY A 167 -1.21 9.67 -4.95
CA GLY A 167 -1.98 9.51 -6.17
C GLY A 167 -1.61 8.23 -6.94
N ASP A 168 -1.27 7.16 -6.22
CA ASP A 168 -1.08 5.81 -6.78
C ASP A 168 -2.32 5.37 -7.57
N GLU A 169 -2.13 4.86 -8.78
CA GLU A 169 -3.22 4.47 -9.66
C GLU A 169 -3.80 3.09 -9.32
N PHE A 170 -3.10 2.19 -8.63
CA PHE A 170 -3.60 0.85 -8.32
C PHE A 170 -4.61 0.83 -7.18
N LEU A 171 -4.36 1.62 -6.14
CA LEU A 171 -5.05 1.51 -4.85
C LEU A 171 -5.59 2.87 -4.39
N PRO A 172 -6.77 2.91 -3.73
CA PRO A 172 -7.24 4.12 -3.08
C PRO A 172 -6.21 4.69 -2.11
N SER A 173 -6.08 6.00 -2.08
CA SER A 173 -5.05 6.69 -1.29
C SER A 173 -5.22 6.49 0.22
N ASP A 174 -6.42 6.14 0.69
CA ASP A 174 -6.74 5.83 2.09
C ASP A 174 -6.81 4.33 2.41
N SER A 175 -6.28 3.43 1.56
CA SER A 175 -6.31 1.96 1.77
C SER A 175 -5.80 1.52 3.15
N SER A 176 -4.85 2.28 3.71
CA SER A 176 -4.33 2.11 5.07
C SER A 176 -5.37 2.07 6.19
N ARG A 177 -6.56 2.67 6.00
CA ARG A 177 -7.64 2.66 6.98
C ARG A 177 -8.13 1.25 7.35
N TYR A 178 -7.96 0.27 6.46
CA TYR A 178 -8.45 -1.10 6.66
C TYR A 178 -7.46 -2.05 7.31
N TYR A 179 -6.21 -1.62 7.54
CA TYR A 179 -5.18 -2.52 8.07
C TYR A 179 -4.18 -1.85 9.03
N PHE A 180 -3.87 -0.56 8.86
CA PHE A 180 -2.70 0.05 9.51
C PHE A 180 -2.80 0.02 11.03
N SER A 181 -3.97 0.35 11.60
CA SER A 181 -4.22 0.32 13.04
C SER A 181 -4.10 -1.09 13.63
N GLN A 182 -4.43 -2.12 12.86
CA GLN A 182 -4.44 -3.53 13.27
C GLN A 182 -3.05 -4.18 13.23
N LEU A 183 -2.12 -3.64 12.43
CA LEU A 183 -0.77 -4.22 12.28
C LEU A 183 -0.03 -4.33 13.61
N GLU A 184 0.57 -5.50 13.88
CA GLU A 184 1.39 -5.69 15.08
C GLU A 184 2.82 -5.17 14.90
N GLY A 185 3.49 -4.95 16.04
CA GLY A 185 4.87 -4.51 16.08
C GLY A 185 5.07 -3.06 15.64
N GLU A 186 6.34 -2.70 15.44
CA GLU A 186 6.67 -1.34 14.99
C GLU A 186 6.25 -1.13 13.53
N LYS A 187 5.48 -0.07 13.28
CA LYS A 187 4.95 0.30 11.97
C LYS A 187 5.02 1.81 11.77
N ASN A 188 5.48 2.19 10.59
CA ASN A 188 5.66 3.57 10.18
C ASN A 188 5.06 3.74 8.78
N LEU A 189 4.39 4.85 8.54
CA LEU A 189 3.86 5.21 7.23
C LEU A 189 4.60 6.42 6.67
N LEU A 190 4.94 6.37 5.38
CA LEU A 190 5.41 7.50 4.60
C LEU A 190 4.52 7.64 3.37
N ILE A 191 3.71 8.70 3.35
CA ILE A 191 3.00 9.13 2.14
C ILE A 191 3.86 10.16 1.38
N ILE A 192 4.16 9.88 0.12
CA ILE A 192 4.81 10.82 -0.80
C ILE A 192 3.72 11.62 -1.54
N PRO A 193 3.59 12.94 -1.28
CA PRO A 193 2.56 13.76 -1.91
C PRO A 193 2.89 14.02 -3.39
N ASN A 194 1.87 13.98 -4.25
CA ASN A 194 1.99 14.20 -5.71
C ASN A 194 2.99 13.25 -6.38
N ASP A 195 3.05 12.00 -5.92
CA ASP A 195 3.73 10.93 -6.64
C ASP A 195 2.67 9.91 -7.11
N ASP A 196 3.09 9.08 -8.07
CA ASP A 196 2.27 8.05 -8.69
C ASP A 196 2.87 6.65 -8.43
N TYR A 197 2.28 5.61 -9.02
CA TYR A 197 2.73 4.22 -8.86
C TYR A 197 4.21 3.98 -9.25
N ARG A 198 4.88 4.93 -9.91
CA ARG A 198 6.28 4.85 -10.33
C ARG A 198 7.25 5.40 -9.28
N PHE A 199 6.75 6.08 -8.25
CA PHE A 199 7.53 6.60 -7.12
C PHE A 199 8.75 7.44 -7.54
N LYS A 200 8.57 8.38 -8.48
CA LYS A 200 9.68 9.18 -9.05
C LYS A 200 10.35 10.07 -8.02
N SER A 201 9.63 10.47 -6.97
CA SER A 201 10.18 11.30 -5.90
C SER A 201 10.81 10.47 -4.78
N LEU A 202 10.80 9.14 -4.83
CA LEU A 202 11.36 8.26 -3.79
C LEU A 202 12.80 8.62 -3.43
N ILE A 203 13.63 8.96 -4.43
CA ILE A 203 15.05 9.31 -4.23
C ILE A 203 15.25 10.55 -3.34
N LYS A 204 14.26 11.46 -3.28
CA LYS A 204 14.32 12.67 -2.44
C LYS A 204 14.18 12.35 -0.95
N PHE A 205 13.43 11.29 -0.64
CA PHE A 205 13.19 10.83 0.73
C PHE A 205 14.17 9.73 1.13
N ASN A 206 14.53 8.86 0.18
CA ASN A 206 15.34 7.66 0.36
C ASN A 206 14.98 6.86 1.63
N PRO A 207 13.70 6.43 1.77
CA PRO A 207 13.23 5.75 2.97
C PRO A 207 13.98 4.44 3.24
N VAL A 208 14.51 3.82 2.18
CA VAL A 208 15.34 2.61 2.28
C VAL A 208 16.60 2.88 3.10
N LEU A 209 17.40 3.88 2.73
CA LEU A 209 18.62 4.21 3.46
C LEU A 209 18.33 4.69 4.88
N VAL A 210 17.31 5.51 5.05
CA VAL A 210 16.90 6.04 6.36
C VAL A 210 16.52 4.90 7.31
N PHE A 211 15.62 4.02 6.88
CA PHE A 211 15.14 2.92 7.71
C PHE A 211 16.25 1.89 7.95
N TYR A 212 16.98 1.49 6.92
CA TYR A 212 18.13 0.58 7.05
C TYR A 212 19.14 1.11 8.07
N SER A 213 19.58 2.36 7.94
CA SER A 213 20.51 3.02 8.86
C SER A 213 19.99 3.03 10.30
N SER A 214 18.69 3.29 10.49
CA SER A 214 18.09 3.32 11.82
C SER A 214 18.11 1.96 12.53
N ILE A 215 18.00 0.86 11.78
CA ILE A 215 18.04 -0.50 12.31
C ILE A 215 19.48 -0.89 12.63
N ILE A 216 20.41 -0.75 11.68
CA ILE A 216 21.79 -1.23 11.87
C ILE A 216 22.56 -0.46 12.95
N ASN A 217 22.15 0.78 13.23
CA ASN A 217 22.78 1.60 14.26
C ASN A 217 21.96 1.69 15.56
N ASN A 218 20.79 1.05 15.63
CA ASN A 218 19.90 1.04 16.79
C ASN A 218 19.59 2.45 17.35
N PHE A 219 19.28 3.42 16.49
CA PHE A 219 18.85 4.74 16.96
C PHE A 219 17.42 4.68 17.49
N ARG A 220 17.13 5.55 18.46
CA ARG A 220 15.76 5.83 18.85
C ARG A 220 15.03 6.49 17.68
N ARG A 221 14.26 5.69 16.94
CA ARG A 221 13.42 6.19 15.85
C ARG A 221 12.33 7.10 16.41
N PRO A 222 11.96 8.18 15.69
CA PRO A 222 10.78 8.95 16.03
C PRO A 222 9.54 8.06 16.05
N PHE A 223 8.64 8.36 16.97
CA PHE A 223 7.34 7.72 17.09
C PHE A 223 6.26 8.73 16.77
N VAL A 224 5.27 8.32 15.97
CA VAL A 224 4.08 9.11 15.69
C VAL A 224 2.83 8.30 15.92
N SER A 225 1.77 8.97 16.36
CA SER A 225 0.43 8.40 16.44
C SER A 225 -0.60 9.49 16.15
N TRP A 226 -1.82 9.10 15.81
CA TRP A 226 -2.86 10.07 15.50
C TRP A 226 -4.24 9.54 15.89
N GLN A 227 -5.16 10.49 16.07
CA GLN A 227 -6.56 10.24 16.35
C GLN A 227 -7.43 11.12 15.46
N ARG A 228 -8.55 10.55 15.03
CA ARG A 228 -9.57 11.22 14.22
C ARG A 228 -10.70 11.73 15.11
N THR A 229 -11.19 12.92 14.84
CA THR A 229 -12.46 13.41 15.39
C THR A 229 -13.26 14.08 14.30
N MET A 230 -14.50 13.64 14.09
CA MET A 230 -15.38 14.13 13.03
C MET A 230 -16.67 14.69 13.63
N THR A 231 -17.15 15.79 13.07
CA THR A 231 -18.47 16.38 13.32
C THR A 231 -19.22 16.47 11.99
N ASN A 232 -20.44 17.03 12.01
CA ASN A 232 -21.22 17.24 10.78
C ASN A 232 -20.61 18.30 9.83
N THR A 233 -19.63 19.10 10.28
CA THR A 233 -19.10 20.23 9.50
C THR A 233 -17.59 20.20 9.33
N VAL A 234 -16.86 19.56 10.24
CA VAL A 234 -15.40 19.50 10.23
C VAL A 234 -14.88 18.13 10.62
N GLU A 235 -13.67 17.85 10.18
CA GLU A 235 -12.85 16.76 10.71
C GLU A 235 -11.48 17.27 11.16
N ILE A 236 -10.98 16.70 12.25
CA ILE A 236 -9.71 17.01 12.88
C ILE A 236 -8.85 15.75 12.98
N ILE A 237 -7.59 15.86 12.55
CA ILE A 237 -6.53 14.91 12.92
C ILE A 237 -5.76 15.52 14.10
N TYR A 238 -5.78 14.83 15.24
CA TYR A 238 -4.86 15.08 16.35
C TYR A 238 -3.64 14.19 16.17
N PHE A 239 -2.46 14.79 16.08
CA PHE A 239 -1.21 14.10 15.77
C PHE A 239 -0.21 14.25 16.91
N TYR A 240 0.32 13.11 17.36
CA TYR A 240 1.37 13.03 18.35
C TYR A 240 2.71 12.67 17.70
N ALA A 241 3.80 13.31 18.13
CA ALA A 241 5.14 13.01 17.68
C ALA A 241 6.17 13.08 18.83
N SER A 242 7.06 12.09 18.91
CA SER A 242 8.16 12.07 19.87
C SER A 242 9.47 11.62 19.19
N PRO A 243 10.54 12.44 19.16
CA PRO A 243 10.61 13.82 19.67
C PRO A 243 9.75 14.79 18.85
N ASP A 244 9.77 16.09 19.17
CA ASP A 244 9.16 17.10 18.29
C ASP A 244 9.86 17.12 16.91
N PRO A 245 9.12 17.12 15.78
CA PRO A 245 9.71 17.24 14.45
C PRO A 245 10.30 18.63 14.20
N ASN A 246 11.35 18.69 13.37
CA ASN A 246 11.92 19.96 12.88
C ASN A 246 10.89 20.77 12.09
N ARG A 247 10.07 20.07 11.31
CA ARG A 247 9.00 20.67 10.50
C ARG A 247 7.81 19.73 10.45
N ILE A 248 6.62 20.29 10.45
CA ILE A 248 5.38 19.53 10.33
C ILE A 248 4.41 20.29 9.43
N PHE A 249 3.77 19.57 8.52
CA PHE A 249 2.83 20.13 7.55
C PHE A 249 1.68 19.17 7.33
N SER A 250 0.59 19.67 6.75
CA SER A 250 -0.48 18.84 6.24
C SER A 250 -0.54 18.98 4.73
N TYR A 251 -0.81 17.89 4.04
CA TYR A 251 -1.15 17.89 2.63
C TYR A 251 -2.64 17.61 2.49
N HIS A 252 -3.30 18.32 1.60
CA HIS A 252 -4.70 18.05 1.25
C HIS A 252 -4.93 18.15 -0.25
N ALA A 253 -5.94 17.45 -0.74
CA ALA A 253 -6.38 17.51 -2.13
C ALA A 253 -7.91 17.45 -2.18
N ASP A 254 -8.50 18.04 -3.21
CA ASP A 254 -9.93 17.95 -3.48
C ASP A 254 -10.17 17.17 -4.77
N THR A 255 -11.20 16.34 -4.80
CA THR A 255 -11.61 15.62 -6.02
C THR A 255 -12.08 16.59 -7.09
N VAL A 256 -11.81 16.27 -8.35
CA VAL A 256 -12.29 17.04 -9.51
C VAL A 256 -13.66 16.50 -9.95
N GLY A 257 -14.61 17.40 -10.21
CA GLY A 257 -15.96 17.03 -10.68
C GLY A 257 -16.91 16.47 -9.60
N GLY A 258 -16.37 15.82 -8.55
CA GLY A 258 -17.12 15.32 -7.39
C GLY A 258 -17.99 14.09 -7.68
N THR A 259 -17.65 13.33 -8.72
CA THR A 259 -18.36 12.09 -9.11
C THR A 259 -17.71 10.82 -8.56
N ARG A 260 -16.43 10.89 -8.20
CA ARG A 260 -15.65 9.78 -7.62
C ARG A 260 -14.76 10.31 -6.50
N GLN A 261 -14.47 9.46 -5.50
CA GLN A 261 -13.41 9.67 -4.52
C GLN A 261 -12.03 9.39 -5.12
N ASP A 262 -11.70 10.08 -6.21
CA ASP A 262 -10.55 9.75 -7.03
C ASP A 262 -9.42 10.77 -6.86
N PHE A 263 -8.39 10.36 -6.12
CA PHE A 263 -7.17 11.15 -5.86
C PHE A 263 -5.95 10.67 -6.66
N ARG A 264 -6.14 9.71 -7.58
CA ARG A 264 -5.08 9.17 -8.43
C ARG A 264 -4.50 10.27 -9.31
N MET A 265 -3.22 10.21 -9.64
CA MET A 265 -2.60 11.17 -10.57
C MET A 265 -3.02 10.95 -12.02
N LYS A 266 -3.44 9.73 -12.37
CA LYS A 266 -3.92 9.36 -13.69
C LYS A 266 -5.18 8.51 -13.61
N ILE A 267 -6.04 8.68 -14.60
CA ILE A 267 -7.34 7.99 -14.74
C ILE A 267 -7.48 7.44 -16.15
N ALA A 268 -8.45 6.54 -16.36
CA ALA A 268 -8.70 5.94 -17.67
C ALA A 268 -9.10 6.99 -18.72
N ALA A 269 -8.57 6.83 -19.92
CA ALA A 269 -8.97 7.55 -21.12
C ALA A 269 -9.08 6.57 -22.29
N GLY A 270 -10.20 5.83 -22.36
CA GLY A 270 -10.37 4.74 -23.30
C GLY A 270 -9.34 3.61 -23.06
N ASN A 271 -8.45 3.40 -24.01
CA ASN A 271 -7.38 2.39 -23.91
C ASN A 271 -6.05 2.93 -23.37
N SER A 272 -6.00 4.21 -23.00
CA SER A 272 -4.83 4.84 -22.37
C SER A 272 -5.19 5.44 -21.00
N SER A 273 -4.26 6.19 -20.43
CA SER A 273 -4.50 7.02 -19.26
C SER A 273 -4.32 8.49 -19.59
N GLN A 274 -5.02 9.34 -18.86
CA GLN A 274 -4.85 10.79 -18.88
C GLN A 274 -4.54 11.30 -17.48
N ASP A 275 -3.95 12.50 -17.39
CA ASP A 275 -3.69 13.13 -16.10
C ASP A 275 -5.00 13.54 -15.43
N ASN A 276 -5.14 13.20 -14.15
CA ASN A 276 -6.20 13.68 -13.29
C ASN A 276 -5.71 14.95 -12.60
N PRO A 277 -6.36 16.12 -12.77
CA PRO A 277 -5.84 17.39 -12.26
C PRO A 277 -6.01 17.57 -10.74
N VAL A 278 -5.92 16.47 -9.97
CA VAL A 278 -5.86 16.48 -8.51
C VAL A 278 -4.45 16.82 -8.08
N LYS A 279 -4.32 17.79 -7.17
CA LYS A 279 -3.03 18.23 -6.62
C LYS A 279 -3.09 18.28 -5.10
N TRP A 280 -2.09 17.65 -4.48
CA TRP A 280 -1.89 17.68 -3.04
C TRP A 280 -1.15 18.96 -2.65
N ILE A 281 -1.86 19.85 -1.96
CA ILE A 281 -1.44 21.18 -1.55
C ILE A 281 -0.97 21.12 -0.10
N LYS A 282 0.25 21.62 0.11
CA LYS A 282 0.86 21.77 1.43
C LYS A 282 0.21 22.92 2.20
N THR A 283 -0.09 22.71 3.48
CA THR A 283 -0.64 23.69 4.41
C THR A 283 -0.04 23.54 5.80
N ASP A 284 -0.18 24.57 6.62
CA ASP A 284 0.33 24.55 7.99
C ASP A 284 -0.51 23.67 8.92
N VAL A 285 0.14 23.20 9.97
CA VAL A 285 -0.44 22.40 11.06
C VAL A 285 -0.31 23.19 12.34
N GLU A 286 -1.36 23.21 13.16
CA GLU A 286 -1.34 23.90 14.44
C GLU A 286 -0.56 23.07 15.47
N ARG A 287 0.43 23.68 16.13
CA ARG A 287 1.07 23.08 17.30
C ARG A 287 0.25 23.45 18.54
N VAL A 288 -0.50 22.48 19.06
CA VAL A 288 -1.32 22.65 20.26
C VAL A 288 -0.43 22.79 21.50
N ARG A 289 0.59 21.93 21.61
CA ARG A 289 1.64 21.96 22.65
C ARG A 289 2.82 21.08 22.21
N SER A 290 3.81 20.87 23.10
CA SER A 290 4.90 19.92 22.82
C SER A 290 4.38 18.54 22.47
N SER A 291 4.94 17.96 21.41
CA SER A 291 4.58 16.67 20.85
C SER A 291 3.15 16.54 20.33
N HIS A 292 2.33 17.58 20.37
CA HIS A 292 0.91 17.51 20.01
C HIS A 292 0.55 18.58 18.99
N TYR A 293 0.00 18.12 17.89
CA TYR A 293 -0.33 18.91 16.72
C TYR A 293 -1.76 18.60 16.28
N LYS A 294 -2.39 19.52 15.57
CA LYS A 294 -3.69 19.23 14.95
C LYS A 294 -3.84 19.89 13.59
N LYS A 295 -4.62 19.23 12.73
CA LYS A 295 -5.10 19.81 11.49
C LYS A 295 -6.61 19.60 11.38
N GLU A 296 -7.31 20.68 11.09
CA GLU A 296 -8.75 20.70 10.87
C GLU A 296 -9.06 21.10 9.42
N PHE A 297 -10.05 20.43 8.84
CA PHE A 297 -10.67 20.85 7.58
C PHE A 297 -12.19 20.80 7.69
N LYS A 298 -12.85 21.78 7.05
CA LYS A 298 -14.30 21.74 6.82
C LYS A 298 -14.63 20.71 5.76
N ILE A 299 -15.74 20.00 5.96
CA ILE A 299 -16.32 19.11 4.95
C ILE A 299 -16.67 19.94 3.71
N PRO A 300 -16.20 19.58 2.51
CA PRO A 300 -16.48 20.32 1.30
C PRO A 300 -17.97 20.22 0.93
N ALA A 301 -18.52 21.29 0.36
CA ALA A 301 -19.92 21.32 -0.08
C ALA A 301 -20.19 20.39 -1.27
N LYS A 302 -19.15 20.05 -2.05
CA LYS A 302 -19.22 19.14 -3.21
C LYS A 302 -17.96 18.29 -3.27
N GLY A 303 -18.12 17.01 -3.63
CA GLY A 303 -17.02 16.07 -3.77
C GLY A 303 -16.38 15.74 -2.44
N TRP A 304 -15.10 15.37 -2.49
CA TRP A 304 -14.34 14.94 -1.33
C TRP A 304 -13.02 15.68 -1.20
N ARG A 305 -12.58 15.83 0.05
CA ARG A 305 -11.27 16.32 0.42
C ARG A 305 -10.50 15.19 1.11
N ALA A 306 -9.32 14.88 0.60
CA ALA A 306 -8.38 14.01 1.29
C ALA A 306 -7.30 14.84 1.98
N PHE A 307 -6.83 14.42 3.15
CA PHE A 307 -5.73 15.09 3.85
C PHE A 307 -4.99 14.16 4.82
N PHE A 308 -3.72 14.48 5.06
CA PHE A 308 -2.86 13.81 6.05
C PHE A 308 -1.85 14.79 6.64
N ILE A 309 -1.19 14.40 7.73
CA ILE A 309 -0.09 15.15 8.36
C ILE A 309 1.24 14.45 8.07
N GLN A 310 2.27 15.25 7.76
CA GLN A 310 3.64 14.82 7.54
C GLN A 310 4.58 15.51 8.54
N ALA A 311 5.29 14.70 9.32
CA ALA A 311 6.31 15.14 10.26
C ALA A 311 7.70 14.84 9.70
N ILE A 312 8.59 15.83 9.76
CA ILE A 312 9.96 15.77 9.27
C ILE A 312 10.91 15.94 10.46
N PHE A 313 11.63 14.88 10.81
CA PHE A 313 12.56 14.83 11.92
C PHE A 313 14.00 15.09 11.45
N PRO A 314 14.94 15.35 12.37
CA PRO A 314 16.36 15.49 12.03
C PRO A 314 16.92 14.35 11.19
N LYS A 315 18.01 14.66 10.50
CA LYS A 315 18.80 13.66 9.78
C LYS A 315 19.62 12.88 10.80
N GLU A 316 19.51 11.57 10.78
CA GLU A 316 20.20 10.69 11.73
C GLU A 316 21.12 9.73 10.99
N ARG A 317 22.44 10.02 11.01
CA ARG A 317 23.51 9.27 10.32
C ARG A 317 23.24 8.94 8.84
N THR A 318 22.38 9.71 8.19
CA THR A 318 22.14 9.67 6.75
C THR A 318 22.02 11.11 6.24
N PRO A 319 22.22 11.38 4.94
CA PRO A 319 22.01 12.72 4.39
C PRO A 319 20.51 13.09 4.24
N TYR A 320 19.60 12.18 4.61
CA TYR A 320 18.16 12.31 4.43
C TYR A 320 17.46 12.55 5.77
N PHE A 321 16.33 13.26 5.72
CA PHE A 321 15.47 13.46 6.90
C PHE A 321 14.65 12.19 7.15
N VAL A 322 14.37 11.88 8.41
CA VAL A 322 13.33 10.89 8.73
C VAL A 322 11.97 11.55 8.53
N VAL A 323 11.10 10.94 7.73
CA VAL A 323 9.77 11.47 7.40
C VAL A 323 8.73 10.41 7.73
N LEU A 324 7.75 10.79 8.57
CA LEU A 324 6.64 9.93 8.96
C LEU A 324 5.32 10.68 8.75
N THR A 325 4.25 9.96 8.46
CA THR A 325 2.93 10.53 8.21
C THR A 325 1.84 9.88 9.06
N SER A 326 0.70 10.56 9.19
CA SER A 326 -0.57 9.87 9.46
C SER A 326 -0.99 9.05 8.23
N ASP A 327 -2.10 8.31 8.34
CA ASP A 327 -2.84 7.86 7.17
C ASP A 327 -3.59 9.04 6.50
N ILE A 328 -4.18 8.75 5.34
CA ILE A 328 -5.04 9.67 4.61
C ILE A 328 -6.45 9.55 5.15
N HIS A 329 -7.02 10.70 5.51
CA HIS A 329 -8.44 10.81 5.82
C HIS A 329 -9.18 11.44 4.65
N ILE A 330 -10.37 10.96 4.34
CA ILE A 330 -11.24 11.50 3.28
C ILE A 330 -12.55 12.00 3.90
N ILE A 331 -12.93 13.24 3.58
CA ILE A 331 -14.17 13.88 4.03
C ILE A 331 -15.03 14.38 2.87
N PRO A 332 -16.36 14.23 2.92
CA PRO A 332 -17.11 13.47 3.93
C PRO A 332 -16.83 11.96 3.86
N ASP A 333 -17.02 11.26 4.98
CA ASP A 333 -16.84 9.81 5.08
C ASP A 333 -18.06 9.05 4.55
N ASN A 334 -18.29 9.19 3.25
CA ASN A 334 -19.32 8.50 2.50
C ASN A 334 -18.74 8.05 1.15
N PHE A 335 -19.51 7.33 0.34
CA PHE A 335 -19.05 6.86 -0.96
C PHE A 335 -20.00 7.32 -2.08
N PRO A 336 -19.49 7.56 -3.31
CA PRO A 336 -20.33 7.91 -4.45
C PRO A 336 -21.27 6.78 -4.87
N CYS A 337 -20.91 5.53 -4.57
CA CYS A 337 -21.69 4.35 -4.95
C CYS A 337 -21.82 3.34 -3.80
N PRO A 338 -22.89 2.53 -3.79
CA PRO A 338 -23.02 1.43 -2.86
C PRO A 338 -21.93 0.39 -3.11
N ASP A 339 -21.79 -0.51 -2.16
CA ASP A 339 -20.97 -1.70 -2.35
C ASP A 339 -21.49 -2.58 -3.48
N CYS A 340 -20.61 -3.40 -4.03
CA CYS A 340 -20.94 -4.38 -5.06
C CYS A 340 -20.93 -5.81 -4.51
N SER A 341 -21.58 -6.72 -5.22
CA SER A 341 -21.44 -8.18 -5.00
C SER A 341 -21.68 -8.92 -6.31
N GLY A 342 -21.01 -10.08 -6.48
CA GLY A 342 -21.13 -10.92 -7.68
C GLY A 342 -20.97 -10.14 -8.99
N ASP A 343 -21.87 -10.36 -9.93
CA ASP A 343 -21.93 -9.67 -11.24
C ASP A 343 -21.98 -8.14 -11.10
N GLY A 344 -22.55 -7.62 -10.01
CA GLY A 344 -22.59 -6.19 -9.71
C GLY A 344 -21.20 -5.57 -9.53
N CYS A 345 -20.19 -6.38 -9.20
CA CYS A 345 -18.80 -5.97 -9.11
C CYS A 345 -18.07 -5.99 -10.46
N HIS A 346 -18.73 -6.30 -11.60
CA HIS A 346 -18.07 -6.15 -12.90
C HIS A 346 -17.69 -4.67 -13.10
N GLY A 347 -18.66 -3.76 -13.00
CA GLY A 347 -18.42 -2.32 -13.07
C GLY A 347 -17.77 -1.86 -14.39
N THR A 348 -16.92 -0.84 -14.29
CA THR A 348 -16.13 -0.32 -15.41
C THR A 348 -14.71 0.01 -14.96
N LEU A 349 -13.75 0.03 -15.88
CA LEU A 349 -12.40 0.53 -15.63
C LEU A 349 -12.37 2.05 -15.76
N VAL A 350 -11.89 2.73 -14.71
CA VAL A 350 -11.92 4.19 -14.58
C VAL A 350 -10.56 4.77 -14.23
#